data_AF-A0A922WJ61-F1
#
_entry.id   AF-A0A922WJ61-F1
#
_cell.length_a   1.000
_cell.length_b   1.000
_cell.length_c   1.000
_cell.angle_alpha   90.00
_cell.angle_beta   90.00
_cell.angle_gamma   90.00
#
_symmetry.space_group_name_H-M   'P 1'
#
loop_
_entity.id
_entity.type
_entity.pdbx_description
1 polymer ?
#
loop_
_entity_poly.entity_id
_entity_poly.type
_entity_poly.pdbx_seq_one_letter_code
_entity_poly.pdbx_strand_id
1 'polypeptide(L)'
;MTDSSGAQSIVTVSSTTKTVGDVIDAINLATGGTVTAQLSRSGDGIELVDQAAGAGTLSVAEISGKTATELKLFGSGVVGGDGKQVIDGRRVLTIDVLATDTVNGVIAKLNSQGGRVRGAAVNTGSLVSPVKLGFNATFSGSRGDFVVEDPNNVLGVEDAAVGKDAVLRVGNTNSNAYFLTSPTNNFNNVVTAVDVSIKAVGSSPTSVTISRNNASISQVVSDFVTGFNSVLTTVGTLTAFNTATNTRAILQGEAAALRIQTSLSTIANYRNSGATGDIRSLGDLGITVTTGGQLEIDSTKLNDALTASPDSVVAFFTTDKTGLGKQLEALTKSLTDSIDGSLTTTTKSLESTATTLTGQIGRIDTRLGLRRQRLTLQFSKLETILNTLQSQGNALTSFTEQLKNSK
;
A
#
# COMPACT_ATOMS: atom_id res chain seq x y z
N MET A 1 -2.65 49.98 13.05
CA MET A 1 -2.32 49.85 14.49
C MET A 1 -2.67 51.14 15.16
N THR A 2 -3.28 51.08 16.34
CA THR A 2 -3.65 52.24 17.16
C THR A 2 -2.97 52.08 18.51
N ASP A 3 -2.19 53.05 18.94
CA ASP A 3 -1.56 53.04 20.27
C ASP A 3 -2.51 53.56 21.37
N SER A 4 -2.06 53.48 22.62
CA SER A 4 -2.80 53.95 23.80
C SER A 4 -3.02 55.47 23.84
N SER A 5 -2.26 56.27 23.07
CA SER A 5 -2.50 57.71 22.89
C SER A 5 -3.56 57.99 21.83
N GLY A 6 -3.97 56.98 21.06
CA GLY A 6 -4.92 57.08 19.96
C GLY A 6 -4.27 57.35 18.59
N ALA A 7 -2.93 57.35 18.50
CA ALA A 7 -2.22 57.54 17.25
C ALA A 7 -2.34 56.29 16.37
N GLN A 8 -2.66 56.49 15.08
CA GLN A 8 -2.84 55.40 14.13
C GLN A 8 -1.68 55.32 13.14
N SER A 9 -1.18 54.11 12.94
CA SER A 9 -0.09 53.79 12.01
C SER A 9 -0.47 52.64 11.09
N ILE A 10 -0.13 52.74 9.81
CA ILE A 10 -0.34 51.68 8.81
C ILE A 10 0.98 50.94 8.60
N VAL A 11 1.00 49.66 8.95
CA VAL A 11 2.14 48.76 8.69
C VAL A 11 1.87 48.04 7.38
N THR A 12 2.79 48.15 6.42
CA THR A 12 2.68 47.44 5.13
C THR A 12 3.65 46.27 5.10
N VAL A 13 3.11 45.06 5.00
CA VAL A 13 3.87 43.82 4.76
C VAL A 13 3.69 43.43 3.30
N SER A 14 4.78 43.34 2.54
CA SER A 14 4.72 43.11 1.09
C SER A 14 5.67 41.98 0.66
N SER A 15 5.80 41.74 -0.65
CA SER A 15 6.73 40.75 -1.21
C SER A 15 8.21 41.03 -0.89
N THR A 16 8.54 42.22 -0.41
CA THR A 16 9.90 42.57 0.06
C THR A 16 10.16 42.18 1.51
N THR A 17 9.11 41.91 2.29
CA THR A 17 9.19 41.46 3.69
C THR A 17 9.32 39.93 3.69
N LYS A 18 10.55 39.42 3.77
CA LYS A 18 10.87 37.99 3.62
C LYS A 18 11.18 37.30 4.95
N THR A 19 11.66 38.05 5.94
CA THR A 19 12.07 37.53 7.24
C THR A 19 11.20 38.07 8.37
N VAL A 20 11.23 37.41 9.53
CA VAL A 20 10.60 37.92 10.76
C VAL A 20 11.23 39.25 11.17
N GLY A 21 12.53 39.43 10.95
CA GLY A 21 13.23 40.70 11.16
C GLY A 21 12.64 41.82 10.31
N ASP A 22 12.38 41.56 9.02
CA ASP A 22 11.78 42.55 8.12
C ASP A 22 10.38 42.99 8.60
N VAL A 23 9.61 42.07 9.19
CA VAL A 23 8.29 42.39 9.77
C VAL A 23 8.44 43.26 11.01
N ILE A 24 9.36 42.91 11.91
CA ILE A 24 9.66 43.68 13.13
C ILE A 24 10.09 45.11 12.76
N ASP A 25 11.00 45.24 11.80
CA ASP A 25 11.51 46.53 11.33
C ASP A 25 10.40 47.37 10.68
N ALA A 26 9.54 46.74 9.87
CA ALA A 26 8.41 47.43 9.25
C ALA A 26 7.42 47.98 10.30
N ILE A 27 7.17 47.25 11.39
CA ILE A 27 6.31 47.71 12.48
C ILE A 27 6.97 48.88 13.21
N ASN A 28 8.23 48.70 13.65
CA ASN A 28 8.97 49.71 14.41
C ASN A 28 9.13 51.03 13.63
N LEU A 29 9.36 50.93 12.31
CA LEU A 29 9.48 52.09 11.44
C LEU A 29 8.13 52.80 11.26
N ALA A 30 7.05 52.06 11.01
CA ALA A 30 5.74 52.64 10.74
C ALA A 30 5.12 53.33 11.97
N THR A 31 5.43 52.86 13.18
CA THR A 31 4.92 53.41 14.45
C THR A 31 5.82 54.50 15.03
N GLY A 32 7.00 54.73 14.46
CA GLY A 32 7.98 55.68 15.00
C GLY A 32 8.43 55.35 16.43
N GLY A 33 8.35 54.07 16.83
CA GLY A 33 8.72 53.60 18.17
C GLY A 33 7.66 53.80 19.26
N THR A 34 6.48 54.34 18.94
CA THR A 34 5.34 54.43 19.89
C THR A 34 4.76 53.06 20.24
N VAL A 35 4.83 52.12 19.30
CA VAL A 35 4.64 50.69 19.53
C VAL A 35 5.87 49.96 19.04
N THR A 36 6.59 49.30 19.94
CA THR A 36 7.80 48.55 19.61
C THR A 36 7.48 47.08 19.40
N ALA A 37 7.83 46.55 18.23
CA ALA A 37 7.84 45.13 17.94
C ALA A 37 9.19 44.52 18.30
N GLN A 38 9.15 43.35 18.94
CA GLN A 38 10.33 42.55 19.25
C GLN A 38 10.00 41.06 19.18
N LEU A 39 11.03 40.22 19.17
CA LEU A 39 10.82 38.78 19.33
C LEU A 39 10.40 38.50 20.78
N SER A 40 9.40 37.63 20.96
CA SER A 40 8.98 37.20 22.30
C SER A 40 10.16 36.60 23.07
N ARG A 41 10.09 36.62 24.41
CA ARG A 41 11.14 36.04 25.27
C ARG A 41 11.43 34.56 24.97
N SER A 42 10.42 33.82 24.49
CA SER A 42 10.51 32.41 24.08
C SER A 42 10.88 32.21 22.61
N GLY A 43 11.03 33.28 21.81
CA GLY A 43 11.52 33.20 20.44
C GLY A 43 10.50 32.73 19.40
N ASP A 44 9.24 32.54 19.78
CA ASP A 44 8.20 31.84 19.02
C ASP A 44 7.04 32.74 18.56
N GLY A 45 7.15 34.06 18.78
CA GLY A 45 6.16 35.05 18.37
C GLY A 45 6.74 36.46 18.30
N ILE A 46 5.97 37.39 17.73
CA ILE A 46 6.27 38.83 17.81
C ILE A 46 5.50 39.40 19.00
N GLU A 47 6.18 40.16 19.84
CA GLU A 47 5.59 40.90 20.95
C GLU A 47 5.53 42.38 20.56
N LEU A 48 4.36 43.00 20.71
CA LEU A 48 4.16 44.43 20.51
C LEU A 48 4.00 45.09 21.87
N VAL A 49 4.83 46.08 22.17
CA VAL A 49 4.79 46.83 23.44
C VAL A 49 4.46 48.28 23.15
N ASP A 50 3.40 48.78 23.78
CA ASP A 50 2.99 50.18 23.74
C ASP A 50 3.88 51.04 24.64
N GLN A 51 4.51 52.05 24.06
CA GLN A 51 5.39 53.01 24.76
C GLN A 51 4.72 54.38 24.98
N ALA A 52 3.52 54.61 24.42
CA ALA A 52 2.87 55.91 24.38
C ALA A 52 2.23 56.31 25.72
N ALA A 53 2.04 55.36 26.65
CA ALA A 53 1.53 55.56 28.01
C ALA A 53 0.21 56.35 28.08
N GLY A 54 -0.67 56.20 27.08
CA GLY A 54 -1.97 56.85 27.03
C GLY A 54 -3.08 56.05 27.73
N ALA A 55 -4.28 56.63 27.79
CA ALA A 55 -5.45 56.02 28.44
C ALA A 55 -6.26 55.08 27.52
N GLY A 56 -5.99 55.08 26.22
CA GLY A 56 -6.61 54.20 25.23
C GLY A 56 -6.00 52.80 25.21
N THR A 57 -6.54 51.92 24.38
CA THR A 57 -6.08 50.52 24.26
C THR A 57 -5.26 50.32 22.98
N LEU A 58 -4.07 49.73 23.11
CA LEU A 58 -3.28 49.25 21.96
C LEU A 58 -4.16 48.31 21.13
N SER A 59 -4.27 48.52 19.83
CA SER A 59 -5.03 47.63 18.95
C SER A 59 -4.43 47.49 17.55
N VAL A 60 -4.59 46.29 16.99
CA VAL A 60 -4.16 45.93 15.65
C VAL A 60 -5.38 45.44 14.88
N ALA A 61 -5.66 46.12 13.78
CA ALA A 61 -6.70 45.75 12.83
C ALA A 61 -6.09 45.48 11.46
N GLU A 62 -6.78 44.67 10.66
CA GLU A 62 -6.40 44.37 9.27
C GLU A 62 -7.15 45.30 8.33
N ILE A 63 -6.40 46.05 7.52
CA ILE A 63 -6.95 46.87 6.43
C ILE A 63 -7.16 45.99 5.19
N SER A 64 -6.20 45.10 4.91
CA SER A 64 -6.27 44.11 3.83
C SER A 64 -5.44 42.88 4.17
N GLY A 65 -5.92 41.69 3.80
CA GLY A 65 -5.22 40.43 4.05
C GLY A 65 -5.53 39.81 5.40
N LYS A 66 -4.71 38.82 5.80
CA LYS A 66 -4.83 38.07 7.06
C LYS A 66 -3.51 38.00 7.85
N THR A 67 -2.56 38.88 7.53
CA THR A 67 -1.20 38.83 8.05
C THR A 67 -1.15 39.02 9.57
N ALA A 68 -1.92 39.95 10.14
CA ALA A 68 -1.94 40.16 11.58
C ALA A 68 -2.61 38.97 12.30
N THR A 69 -3.65 38.38 11.71
CA THR A 69 -4.31 37.18 12.22
C THR A 69 -3.40 35.95 12.18
N GLU A 70 -2.62 35.79 11.10
CA GLU A 70 -1.68 34.68 10.91
C GLU A 70 -0.46 34.80 11.83
N LEU A 71 0.02 36.02 12.06
CA LEU A 71 1.08 36.34 13.03
C LEU A 71 0.58 36.44 14.48
N LYS A 72 -0.73 36.24 14.72
CA LYS A 72 -1.36 36.35 16.05
C LYS A 72 -1.24 37.73 16.71
N LEU A 73 -1.10 38.76 15.91
CA LEU A 73 -1.03 40.15 16.34
C LEU A 73 -2.39 40.88 16.27
N PHE A 74 -3.39 40.32 15.59
CA PHE A 74 -4.72 40.93 15.47
C PHE A 74 -5.46 40.96 16.83
N GLY A 75 -5.99 42.12 17.21
CA GLY A 75 -6.75 42.28 18.45
C GLY A 75 -6.29 43.47 19.30
N SER A 76 -6.60 43.42 20.59
CA SER A 76 -6.29 44.47 21.56
C SER A 76 -5.20 44.02 22.54
N GLY A 77 -4.36 44.95 22.98
CA GLY A 77 -3.34 44.73 23.98
C GLY A 77 -3.89 44.57 25.39
N VAL A 78 -3.14 43.85 26.22
CA VAL A 78 -3.40 43.67 27.65
C VAL A 78 -2.32 44.38 28.46
N VAL A 79 -2.67 44.90 29.64
CA VAL A 79 -1.69 45.56 30.51
C VAL A 79 -0.80 44.49 31.16
N GLY A 80 0.50 44.52 30.85
CA GLY A 80 1.53 43.67 31.44
C GLY A 80 1.90 44.08 32.86
N GLY A 81 2.73 43.26 33.51
CA GLY A 81 3.16 43.48 34.90
C GLY A 81 4.02 44.74 35.12
N ASP A 82 4.55 45.32 34.04
CA ASP A 82 5.29 46.59 34.03
C ASP A 82 4.38 47.82 33.78
N GLY A 83 3.06 47.61 33.68
CA GLY A 83 2.07 48.65 33.43
C GLY A 83 1.94 49.08 31.96
N LYS A 84 2.70 48.49 31.04
CA LYS A 84 2.59 48.75 29.60
C LYS A 84 1.58 47.82 28.93
N GLN A 85 1.01 48.24 27.81
CA GLN A 85 0.12 47.37 27.05
C GLN A 85 0.91 46.52 26.05
N VAL A 86 0.60 45.23 26.01
CA VAL A 86 1.31 44.24 25.21
C VAL A 86 0.32 43.43 24.36
N ILE A 87 0.66 43.20 23.09
CA ILE A 87 0.05 42.15 22.26
C ILE A 87 1.11 41.07 22.05
N ASP A 88 0.79 39.86 22.49
CA ASP A 88 1.68 38.71 22.42
C ASP A 88 1.27 37.78 21.26
N GLY A 89 2.05 37.78 20.19
CA GLY A 89 1.85 36.93 19.02
C GLY A 89 2.34 35.49 19.18
N ARG A 90 2.68 35.05 20.40
CA ARG A 90 3.09 33.67 20.66
C ARG A 90 2.00 32.66 20.30
N ARG A 91 2.45 31.45 19.92
CA ARG A 91 1.55 30.31 19.70
C ARG A 91 1.38 29.53 21.00
N VAL A 92 0.63 30.12 21.94
CA VAL A 92 0.39 29.50 23.25
C VAL A 92 -0.82 28.58 23.20
N LEU A 93 -0.69 27.42 23.85
CA LEU A 93 -1.82 26.56 24.20
C LEU A 93 -2.05 26.70 25.71
N THR A 94 -3.12 27.38 26.08
CA THR A 94 -3.46 27.60 27.50
C THR A 94 -4.50 26.59 27.95
N ILE A 95 -4.29 25.99 29.12
CA ILE A 95 -5.28 25.18 29.82
C ILE A 95 -5.43 25.70 31.24
N ASP A 96 -6.68 25.84 31.70
CA ASP A 96 -6.96 26.18 33.08
C ASP A 96 -6.93 24.92 33.95
N VAL A 97 -6.06 24.92 34.96
CA VAL A 97 -5.95 23.86 35.96
C VAL A 97 -6.52 24.34 37.29
N LEU A 98 -7.58 23.69 37.76
CA LEU A 98 -8.27 23.96 39.00
C LEU A 98 -7.83 22.97 40.09
N ALA A 99 -7.94 23.35 41.36
CA ALA A 99 -7.62 22.47 42.49
C ALA A 99 -8.45 21.16 42.52
N THR A 100 -9.60 21.14 41.83
CA THR A 100 -10.48 19.96 41.70
C THR A 100 -10.14 19.09 40.49
N ASP A 101 -9.25 19.52 39.60
CA ASP A 101 -8.88 18.72 38.44
C ASP A 101 -8.07 17.49 38.83
N THR A 102 -8.37 16.38 38.15
CA THR A 102 -7.55 15.17 38.23
C THR A 102 -6.47 15.19 37.16
N VAL A 103 -5.43 14.37 37.28
CA VAL A 103 -4.40 14.18 36.23
C VAL A 103 -5.05 13.85 34.88
N ASN A 104 -6.04 12.96 34.87
CA ASN A 104 -6.79 12.61 33.66
C ASN A 104 -7.62 13.80 33.14
N GLY A 105 -8.16 14.63 34.02
CA GLY A 105 -8.86 15.88 33.66
C GLY A 105 -7.93 16.88 32.95
N VAL A 106 -6.73 17.10 33.50
CA VAL A 106 -5.72 17.98 32.88
C VAL A 106 -5.27 17.43 31.51
N ILE A 107 -5.04 16.11 31.41
CA ILE A 107 -4.72 15.44 30.13
C ILE A 107 -5.84 15.63 29.11
N ALA A 108 -7.10 15.42 29.52
CA ALA A 108 -8.25 15.58 28.65
C ALA A 108 -8.40 17.02 28.16
N LYS A 109 -8.26 18.01 29.05
CA LYS A 109 -8.24 19.44 28.70
C LYS A 109 -7.17 19.73 27.65
N LEU A 110 -5.92 19.31 27.90
CA LEU A 110 -4.82 19.51 26.96
C LEU A 110 -5.06 18.83 25.60
N ASN A 111 -5.44 17.56 25.61
CA ASN A 111 -5.60 16.79 24.38
C ASN A 111 -6.81 17.27 23.56
N SER A 112 -7.87 17.78 24.21
CA SER A 112 -9.05 18.34 23.54
C SER A 112 -8.78 19.64 22.77
N GLN A 113 -7.81 20.45 23.22
CA GLN A 113 -7.42 21.68 22.53
C GLN A 113 -6.72 21.42 21.19
N GLY A 114 -6.30 20.18 20.91
CA GLY A 114 -5.53 19.87 19.72
C GLY A 114 -4.09 20.42 19.80
N GLY A 115 -3.45 20.61 18.65
CA GLY A 115 -2.13 21.24 18.59
C GLY A 115 -0.94 20.28 18.63
N ARG A 116 0.22 20.81 19.00
CA ARG A 116 1.55 20.17 18.82
C ARG A 116 2.05 19.43 20.05
N VAL A 117 1.33 19.50 21.17
CA VAL A 117 1.69 18.87 22.44
C VAL A 117 0.55 17.98 22.92
N ARG A 118 0.89 16.85 23.52
CA ARG A 118 -0.06 15.89 24.11
C ARG A 118 0.34 15.57 25.55
N GLY A 119 -0.67 15.49 26.40
CA GLY A 119 -0.52 15.02 27.78
C GLY A 119 -0.70 13.51 27.86
N ALA A 120 0.09 12.87 28.71
CA ALA A 120 -0.03 11.47 29.05
C ALA A 120 0.32 11.24 30.53
N ALA A 121 -0.36 10.28 31.17
CA ALA A 121 -0.01 9.84 32.51
C ALA A 121 1.07 8.76 32.43
N VAL A 122 2.13 8.92 33.22
CA VAL A 122 3.23 7.96 33.35
C VAL A 122 3.16 7.34 34.74
N ASN A 123 2.93 6.04 34.82
CA ASN A 123 3.02 5.31 36.07
C ASN A 123 4.50 5.10 36.42
N THR A 124 4.95 5.64 37.56
CA THR A 124 6.35 5.58 37.99
C THR A 124 6.68 4.32 38.78
N GLY A 125 5.68 3.53 39.19
CA GLY A 125 5.84 2.40 40.11
C GLY A 125 6.16 2.79 41.55
N SER A 126 6.18 4.10 41.88
CA SER A 126 6.45 4.60 43.23
C SER A 126 5.19 4.56 44.10
N LEU A 127 5.34 4.19 45.38
CA LEU A 127 4.24 4.23 46.36
C LEU A 127 3.88 5.65 46.81
N VAL A 128 4.80 6.61 46.66
CA VAL A 128 4.62 8.00 47.14
C VAL A 128 4.31 9.00 46.03
N SER A 129 4.65 8.68 44.78
CA SER A 129 4.32 9.50 43.60
C SER A 129 4.04 8.57 42.41
N PRO A 130 2.93 7.82 42.43
CA PRO A 130 2.67 6.72 41.49
C PRO A 130 2.45 7.20 40.05
N VAL A 131 2.11 8.47 39.85
CA VAL A 131 1.79 9.03 38.52
C VAL A 131 2.50 10.35 38.31
N LYS A 132 3.19 10.49 37.18
CA LYS A 132 3.69 11.76 36.64
C LYS A 132 2.93 12.15 35.39
N LEU A 133 2.75 13.45 35.17
CA LEU A 133 2.20 13.99 33.93
C LEU A 133 3.35 14.26 32.95
N GLY A 134 3.32 13.60 31.79
CA GLY A 134 4.27 13.82 30.71
C GLY A 134 3.65 14.65 29.59
N PHE A 135 4.38 15.63 29.10
CA PHE A 135 4.04 16.39 27.90
C PHE A 135 4.95 15.96 26.75
N ASN A 136 4.36 15.58 25.63
CA ASN A 136 5.10 15.08 24.47
C ASN A 136 4.72 15.88 23.24
N ALA A 137 5.72 16.26 22.44
CA ALA A 137 5.48 16.82 21.13
C ALA A 137 4.90 15.78 20.18
N THR A 138 3.99 16.19 19.29
CA THR A 138 3.45 15.33 18.22
C THR A 138 4.34 15.29 16.98
N PHE A 139 5.40 16.10 16.96
CA PHE A 139 6.40 16.17 15.89
C PHE A 139 7.78 15.99 16.50
N SER A 140 8.69 15.39 15.73
CA SER A 140 10.10 15.32 16.07
C SER A 140 10.87 16.53 15.53
N GLY A 141 12.13 16.64 15.90
CA GLY A 141 13.00 17.72 15.45
C GLY A 141 12.80 19.02 16.22
N SER A 142 13.44 20.08 15.75
CA SER A 142 13.28 21.46 16.25
C SER A 142 11.82 21.93 16.20
N ARG A 143 11.04 21.41 15.25
CA ARG A 143 9.60 21.69 15.12
C ARG A 143 8.73 21.14 16.26
N GLY A 144 9.27 20.15 16.98
CA GLY A 144 8.67 19.56 18.17
C GLY A 144 9.10 20.24 19.46
N ASP A 145 9.96 21.26 19.40
CA ASP A 145 10.39 21.96 20.60
C ASP A 145 9.24 22.80 21.18
N PHE A 146 9.05 22.76 22.50
CA PHE A 146 8.04 23.54 23.19
C PHE A 146 8.46 23.81 24.64
N VAL A 147 7.95 24.91 25.17
CA VAL A 147 8.12 25.29 26.58
C VAL A 147 6.77 25.16 27.27
N VAL A 148 6.79 24.67 28.51
CA VAL A 148 5.62 24.64 29.39
C VAL A 148 5.84 25.68 30.47
N GLU A 149 4.94 26.66 30.52
CA GLU A 149 4.91 27.67 31.58
C GLU A 149 3.90 27.26 32.64
N ASP A 150 4.36 27.06 33.88
CA ASP A 150 3.53 26.80 35.06
C ASP A 150 3.75 27.92 36.08
N PRO A 151 3.16 29.11 35.85
CA PRO A 151 3.48 30.32 36.62
C PRO A 151 3.13 30.21 38.11
N ASN A 152 2.15 29.37 38.45
CA ASN A 152 1.72 29.13 39.82
C ASN A 152 2.32 27.85 40.43
N ASN A 153 3.21 27.18 39.70
CA ASN A 153 3.85 25.92 40.09
C ASN A 153 2.84 24.84 40.56
N VAL A 154 1.68 24.76 39.87
CA VAL A 154 0.58 23.84 40.22
C VAL A 154 0.90 22.41 39.78
N LEU A 155 1.58 22.26 38.65
CA LEU A 155 1.94 20.98 38.04
C LEU A 155 3.39 20.58 38.34
N GLY A 156 4.23 21.50 38.81
CA GLY A 156 5.61 21.20 39.20
C GLY A 156 6.46 20.75 38.01
N VAL A 157 6.33 21.45 36.89
CA VAL A 157 6.98 21.07 35.63
C VAL A 157 8.49 21.23 35.74
N GLU A 158 9.23 20.15 35.46
CA GLU A 158 10.69 20.14 35.37
C GLU A 158 11.15 20.15 33.90
N ASP A 159 12.40 20.57 33.67
CA ASP A 159 12.97 20.90 32.35
C ASP A 159 12.63 19.91 31.23
N ALA A 160 12.27 20.50 30.07
CA ALA A 160 11.92 19.77 28.87
C ALA A 160 13.14 19.22 28.13
N ALA A 161 12.99 18.04 27.52
CA ALA A 161 13.90 17.61 26.48
C ALA A 161 13.70 18.49 25.23
N VAL A 162 14.77 19.15 24.79
CA VAL A 162 14.72 20.05 23.63
C VAL A 162 14.57 19.25 22.33
N GLY A 163 13.60 19.61 21.52
CA GLY A 163 13.45 19.06 20.17
C GLY A 163 14.64 19.47 19.30
N LYS A 164 15.37 18.50 18.73
CA LYS A 164 16.52 18.77 17.86
C LYS A 164 16.40 17.99 16.56
N ASP A 165 16.68 18.69 15.45
CA ASP A 165 16.78 18.04 14.15
C ASP A 165 18.00 17.11 14.13
N ALA A 166 17.83 15.96 13.49
CA ALA A 166 18.93 15.07 13.19
C ALA A 166 19.88 15.76 12.19
N VAL A 167 21.18 15.60 12.41
CA VAL A 167 22.22 16.10 11.51
C VAL A 167 23.06 14.92 11.04
N LEU A 168 23.11 14.71 9.73
CA LEU A 168 23.95 13.71 9.08
C LEU A 168 25.10 14.40 8.37
N ARG A 169 26.34 14.06 8.73
CA ARG A 169 27.53 14.46 7.98
C ARG A 169 27.87 13.38 6.96
N VAL A 170 27.94 13.76 5.68
CA VAL A 170 28.36 12.88 4.59
C VAL A 170 29.72 13.34 4.09
N GLY A 171 30.66 12.41 3.90
CA GLY A 171 32.03 12.70 3.48
C GLY A 171 33.05 12.52 4.62
N ASN A 172 34.26 12.09 4.24
CA ASN A 172 35.32 11.77 5.20
C ASN A 172 36.16 13.01 5.57
N THR A 173 36.50 13.85 4.58
CA THR A 173 37.35 15.04 4.76
C THR A 173 36.53 16.30 4.93
N ASN A 174 37.04 17.29 5.67
CA ASN A 174 36.34 18.57 5.88
C ASN A 174 36.11 19.36 4.58
N SER A 175 36.93 19.13 3.55
CA SER A 175 36.81 19.81 2.26
C SER A 175 35.65 19.32 1.38
N ASN A 176 35.23 18.06 1.55
CA ASN A 176 34.17 17.43 0.75
C ASN A 176 32.97 17.00 1.60
N ALA A 177 32.96 17.35 2.89
CA ALA A 177 31.87 17.00 3.78
C ALA A 177 30.73 18.01 3.65
N TYR A 178 29.50 17.49 3.60
CA TYR A 178 28.30 18.31 3.70
C TYR A 178 27.40 17.76 4.80
N PHE A 179 26.55 18.64 5.34
CA PHE A 179 25.61 18.32 6.39
C PHE A 179 24.21 18.32 5.83
N LEU A 180 23.46 17.29 6.17
CA LEU A 180 22.02 17.21 5.93
C LEU A 180 21.33 17.34 7.29
N THR A 181 20.22 18.06 7.32
CA THR A 181 19.36 18.21 8.49
C THR A 181 18.01 17.59 8.22
N SER A 182 17.47 16.82 9.16
CA SER A 182 16.14 16.22 9.05
C SER A 182 15.40 16.36 10.38
N PRO A 183 14.10 16.70 10.37
CA PRO A 183 13.30 16.67 11.59
C PRO A 183 13.08 15.24 12.11
N THR A 184 13.45 14.22 11.33
CA THR A 184 13.37 12.80 11.72
C THR A 184 14.75 12.15 11.62
N ASN A 185 14.87 10.91 12.08
CA ASN A 185 16.10 10.12 11.90
C ASN A 185 16.24 9.54 10.47
N ASN A 186 15.37 9.93 9.54
CA ASN A 186 15.41 9.49 8.15
C ASN A 186 15.85 10.64 7.24
N PHE A 187 16.83 10.35 6.40
CA PHE A 187 17.36 11.24 5.37
C PHE A 187 17.07 10.60 4.03
N ASN A 188 16.20 11.22 3.25
CA ASN A 188 15.82 10.70 1.95
C ASN A 188 16.73 11.31 0.88
N ASN A 189 17.09 10.54 -0.14
CA ASN A 189 17.94 10.96 -1.25
C ASN A 189 19.23 11.67 -0.79
N VAL A 190 19.92 11.09 0.21
CA VAL A 190 21.24 11.55 0.67
C VAL A 190 22.22 11.61 -0.50
N VAL A 191 22.17 10.57 -1.33
CA VAL A 191 22.64 10.55 -2.71
C VAL A 191 21.46 10.08 -3.56
N THR A 192 21.48 10.31 -4.87
CA THR A 192 20.41 9.87 -5.79
C THR A 192 19.99 8.42 -5.50
N ALA A 193 18.71 8.24 -5.16
CA ALA A 193 18.10 6.94 -4.83
C ALA A 193 18.70 6.21 -3.62
N VAL A 194 19.31 6.95 -2.68
CA VAL A 194 19.85 6.42 -1.43
C VAL A 194 19.20 7.11 -0.25
N ASP A 195 18.40 6.36 0.49
CA ASP A 195 17.83 6.79 1.76
C ASP A 195 18.65 6.23 2.93
N VAL A 196 18.87 7.05 3.95
CA VAL A 196 19.65 6.71 5.14
C VAL A 196 18.83 6.95 6.39
N SER A 197 18.62 5.88 7.16
CA SER A 197 18.06 5.97 8.51
C SER A 197 19.20 5.88 9.53
N ILE A 198 19.37 6.93 10.34
CA ILE A 198 20.33 6.91 11.44
C ILE A 198 19.70 6.31 12.69
N LYS A 199 20.49 5.57 13.47
CA LYS A 199 20.03 4.93 14.72
C LYS A 199 20.70 5.49 15.97
N ALA A 200 21.95 5.90 15.84
CA ALA A 200 22.75 6.44 16.92
C ALA A 200 23.79 7.41 16.36
N VAL A 201 24.32 8.26 17.22
CA VAL A 201 25.46 9.12 16.89
C VAL A 201 26.69 8.24 16.73
N GLY A 202 27.34 8.31 15.57
CA GLY A 202 28.59 7.60 15.31
C GLY A 202 29.77 8.28 16.00
N SER A 203 30.70 7.49 16.55
CA SER A 203 31.96 7.97 17.10
C SER A 203 33.06 8.11 16.03
N SER A 204 32.88 7.47 14.87
CA SER A 204 33.80 7.51 13.73
C SER A 204 33.02 7.42 12.40
N PRO A 205 33.62 7.85 11.26
CA PRO A 205 32.98 7.72 9.96
C PRO A 205 32.72 6.24 9.61
N THR A 206 31.49 5.94 9.19
CA THR A 206 31.12 4.61 8.67
C THR A 206 31.11 4.64 7.15
N SER A 207 31.78 3.68 6.51
CA SER A 207 31.75 3.53 5.05
C SER A 207 30.51 2.75 4.62
N VAL A 208 29.76 3.29 3.67
CA VAL A 208 28.61 2.62 3.06
C VAL A 208 28.96 2.31 1.61
N THR A 209 28.99 1.03 1.26
CA THR A 209 29.24 0.58 -0.10
C THR A 209 27.92 0.26 -0.78
N ILE A 210 27.68 0.88 -1.93
CA ILE A 210 26.54 0.57 -2.78
C ILE A 210 27.03 -0.40 -3.84
N SER A 211 26.47 -1.60 -3.86
CA SER A 211 26.79 -2.64 -4.84
C SER A 211 25.51 -3.22 -5.45
N ARG A 212 25.65 -3.82 -6.63
CA ARG A 212 24.54 -4.54 -7.25
C ARG A 212 24.23 -5.80 -6.44
N ASN A 213 22.94 -6.05 -6.23
CA ASN A 213 22.47 -7.25 -5.53
C ASN A 213 22.27 -8.40 -6.53
N ASN A 214 23.37 -9.07 -6.89
CA ASN A 214 23.33 -10.20 -7.81
C ASN A 214 22.52 -11.38 -7.24
N ALA A 215 22.46 -11.53 -5.92
CA ALA A 215 21.67 -12.60 -5.28
C ALA A 215 20.17 -12.46 -5.59
N SER A 216 19.61 -11.25 -5.55
CA SER A 216 18.22 -11.03 -5.94
C SER A 216 17.97 -11.31 -7.43
N ILE A 217 18.94 -11.00 -8.30
CA ILE A 217 18.80 -11.30 -9.74
C ILE A 217 18.85 -12.82 -9.97
N SER A 218 19.80 -13.52 -9.35
CA SER A 218 19.89 -14.99 -9.41
C SER A 218 18.62 -15.66 -8.88
N GLN A 219 18.00 -15.12 -7.83
CA GLN A 219 16.73 -15.64 -7.31
C GLN A 219 15.60 -15.51 -8.34
N VAL A 220 15.46 -14.36 -9.00
CA VAL A 220 14.43 -14.17 -10.04
C VAL A 220 14.60 -15.16 -11.20
N VAL A 221 15.85 -15.43 -11.59
CA VAL A 221 16.16 -16.43 -12.63
C VAL A 221 15.81 -17.85 -12.16
N SER A 222 16.10 -18.18 -10.90
CA SER A 222 15.74 -19.47 -10.28
C SER A 222 14.23 -19.67 -10.21
N ASP A 223 13.48 -18.64 -9.82
CA ASP A 223 12.03 -18.66 -9.73
C ASP A 223 11.41 -18.86 -11.13
N PHE A 224 11.98 -18.21 -12.16
CA PHE A 224 11.60 -18.44 -13.55
C PHE A 224 11.79 -19.91 -13.97
N VAL A 225 12.98 -20.49 -13.74
CA VAL A 225 13.26 -21.89 -14.10
C VAL A 225 12.35 -22.85 -13.35
N THR A 226 12.10 -22.59 -12.07
CA THR A 226 11.19 -23.38 -11.24
C THR A 226 9.75 -23.32 -11.79
N GLY A 227 9.26 -22.12 -12.10
CA GLY A 227 7.94 -21.92 -12.70
C GLY A 227 7.80 -22.61 -14.05
N PHE A 228 8.80 -22.46 -14.92
CA PHE A 228 8.85 -23.11 -16.23
C PHE A 228 8.77 -24.65 -16.08
N ASN A 229 9.61 -25.23 -15.23
CA ASN A 229 9.66 -26.68 -15.01
C ASN A 229 8.37 -27.21 -14.37
N SER A 230 7.72 -26.42 -13.51
CA SER A 230 6.43 -26.77 -12.90
C SER A 230 5.32 -26.90 -13.95
N VAL A 231 5.23 -25.94 -14.88
CA VAL A 231 4.26 -26.00 -15.98
C VAL A 231 4.55 -27.19 -16.89
N LEU A 232 5.82 -27.39 -17.27
CA LEU A 232 6.21 -28.49 -18.13
C LEU A 232 5.88 -29.86 -17.51
N THR A 233 6.15 -30.01 -16.21
CA THR A 233 5.82 -31.22 -15.44
C THR A 233 4.31 -31.44 -15.42
N THR A 234 3.53 -30.40 -15.11
CA THR A 234 2.07 -30.48 -15.07
C THR A 234 1.48 -30.91 -16.41
N VAL A 235 1.92 -30.30 -17.52
CA VAL A 235 1.47 -30.66 -18.86
C VAL A 235 1.91 -32.09 -19.21
N GLY A 236 3.14 -32.48 -18.86
CA GLY A 236 3.63 -33.85 -19.02
C GLY A 236 2.76 -34.87 -18.31
N THR A 237 2.41 -34.64 -17.04
CA THR A 237 1.51 -35.51 -16.27
C THR A 237 0.12 -35.60 -16.89
N LEU A 238 -0.45 -34.48 -17.33
CA LEU A 238 -1.80 -34.44 -17.90
C LEU A 238 -1.90 -35.03 -19.31
N THR A 239 -0.78 -35.14 -20.03
CA THR A 239 -0.72 -35.68 -21.41
C THR A 239 -0.09 -37.06 -21.51
N ALA A 240 0.38 -37.63 -20.41
CA ALA A 240 1.08 -38.91 -20.38
C ALA A 240 0.22 -40.09 -20.88
N PHE A 241 0.89 -41.08 -21.46
CA PHE A 241 0.33 -42.40 -21.73
C PHE A 241 1.05 -43.43 -20.87
N ASN A 242 0.30 -44.23 -20.11
CA ASN A 242 0.87 -45.35 -19.37
C ASN A 242 0.83 -46.60 -20.25
N THR A 243 2.00 -47.01 -20.75
CA THR A 243 2.15 -48.20 -21.60
C THR A 243 1.94 -49.52 -20.86
N ALA A 244 2.13 -49.54 -19.53
CA ALA A 244 1.93 -50.75 -18.73
C ALA A 244 0.44 -51.04 -18.50
N THR A 245 -0.36 -49.99 -18.27
CA THR A 245 -1.82 -50.12 -18.06
C THR A 245 -2.64 -49.83 -19.31
N ASN A 246 -2.00 -49.39 -20.41
CA ASN A 246 -2.65 -48.90 -21.63
C ASN A 246 -3.69 -47.80 -21.36
N THR A 247 -3.43 -46.95 -20.37
CA THR A 247 -4.34 -45.87 -19.98
C THR A 247 -3.81 -44.50 -20.39
N ARG A 248 -4.72 -43.66 -20.85
CA ARG A 248 -4.43 -42.27 -21.21
C ARG A 248 -4.67 -41.31 -20.04
N ALA A 249 -3.80 -40.31 -19.89
CA ALA A 249 -4.08 -39.17 -19.03
C ALA A 249 -5.19 -38.29 -19.63
N ILE A 250 -5.76 -37.43 -18.79
CA ILE A 250 -7.00 -36.70 -19.11
C ILE A 250 -6.88 -35.78 -20.34
N LEU A 251 -5.70 -35.20 -20.60
CA LEU A 251 -5.43 -34.32 -21.74
C LEU A 251 -4.59 -34.97 -22.83
N GLN A 252 -4.41 -36.30 -22.81
CA GLN A 252 -3.64 -36.95 -23.88
C GLN A 252 -4.32 -36.77 -25.24
N GLY A 253 -3.55 -36.24 -26.20
CA GLY A 253 -4.03 -35.93 -27.55
C GLY A 253 -4.73 -34.57 -27.65
N GLU A 254 -4.80 -33.80 -26.57
CA GLU A 254 -5.42 -32.48 -26.57
C GLU A 254 -4.50 -31.46 -27.25
N ALA A 255 -5.03 -30.77 -28.26
CA ALA A 255 -4.24 -29.83 -29.06
C ALA A 255 -3.76 -28.63 -28.24
N ALA A 256 -4.56 -28.16 -27.28
CA ALA A 256 -4.19 -27.06 -26.40
C ALA A 256 -2.96 -27.39 -25.55
N ALA A 257 -2.86 -28.63 -25.04
CA ALA A 257 -1.72 -29.07 -24.23
C ALA A 257 -0.44 -29.18 -25.06
N LEU A 258 -0.53 -29.72 -26.29
CA LEU A 258 0.60 -29.79 -27.23
C LEU A 258 1.11 -28.40 -27.64
N ARG A 259 0.20 -27.42 -27.80
CA ARG A 259 0.57 -26.03 -28.08
C ARG A 259 1.38 -25.42 -26.93
N ILE A 260 0.98 -25.63 -25.68
CA ILE A 260 1.75 -25.16 -24.52
C ILE A 260 3.17 -25.72 -24.55
N GLN A 261 3.34 -27.03 -24.77
CA GLN A 261 4.67 -27.66 -24.85
C GLN A 261 5.53 -27.02 -25.96
N THR A 262 4.95 -26.79 -27.13
CA THR A 262 5.64 -26.15 -28.26
C THR A 262 6.02 -24.70 -27.96
N SER A 263 5.13 -23.94 -27.31
CA SER A 263 5.40 -22.57 -26.89
C SER A 263 6.50 -22.50 -25.83
N LEU A 264 6.49 -23.39 -24.84
CA LEU A 264 7.54 -23.47 -23.82
C LEU A 264 8.89 -23.86 -24.44
N SER A 265 8.90 -24.80 -25.39
CA SER A 265 10.11 -25.13 -26.15
C SER A 265 10.65 -23.93 -26.93
N THR A 266 9.78 -23.11 -27.50
CA THR A 266 10.16 -21.86 -28.20
C THR A 266 10.80 -20.86 -27.23
N ILE A 267 10.24 -20.72 -26.02
CA ILE A 267 10.79 -19.87 -24.96
C ILE A 267 12.15 -20.39 -24.48
N ALA A 268 12.31 -21.69 -24.26
CA ALA A 268 13.55 -22.30 -23.81
C ALA A 268 14.70 -22.10 -24.83
N ASN A 269 14.37 -22.11 -26.12
CA ASN A 269 15.31 -21.89 -27.22
C ASN A 269 15.32 -20.43 -27.72
N TYR A 270 14.67 -19.52 -27.01
CA TYR A 270 14.54 -18.15 -27.45
C TYR A 270 15.90 -17.45 -27.47
N ARG A 271 16.16 -16.71 -28.55
CA ARG A 271 17.33 -15.86 -28.70
C ARG A 271 16.86 -14.41 -28.86
N ASN A 272 17.23 -13.56 -27.91
CA ASN A 272 16.90 -12.13 -27.95
C ASN A 272 17.79 -11.42 -28.97
N SER A 273 17.26 -11.16 -30.15
CA SER A 273 17.96 -10.42 -31.22
C SER A 273 18.05 -8.91 -30.98
N GLY A 274 17.22 -8.36 -30.08
CA GLY A 274 17.22 -6.94 -29.72
C GLY A 274 18.12 -6.60 -28.53
N ALA A 275 18.64 -7.59 -27.81
CA ALA A 275 19.59 -7.36 -26.72
C ALA A 275 20.94 -6.89 -27.28
N THR A 276 21.44 -5.78 -26.73
CA THR A 276 22.83 -5.34 -26.94
C THR A 276 23.75 -6.08 -25.98
N GLY A 277 24.84 -6.66 -26.49
CA GLY A 277 25.84 -7.38 -25.69
C GLY A 277 25.96 -8.87 -26.03
N ASP A 278 26.71 -9.57 -25.16
CA ASP A 278 27.13 -10.96 -25.35
C ASP A 278 26.08 -11.98 -24.90
N ILE A 279 25.17 -11.58 -24.00
CA ILE A 279 24.09 -12.43 -23.51
C ILE A 279 22.88 -12.30 -24.42
N ARG A 280 22.56 -13.36 -25.18
CA ARG A 280 21.41 -13.36 -26.11
C ARG A 280 20.50 -14.57 -25.94
N SER A 281 20.86 -15.54 -25.12
CA SER A 281 20.10 -16.77 -24.89
C SER A 281 20.25 -17.26 -23.46
N LEU A 282 19.37 -18.17 -23.04
CA LEU A 282 19.46 -18.84 -21.73
C LEU A 282 20.78 -19.60 -21.55
N GLY A 283 21.31 -20.17 -22.64
CA GLY A 283 22.60 -20.87 -22.62
C GLY A 283 23.79 -19.96 -22.27
N ASP A 284 23.75 -18.69 -22.68
CA ASP A 284 24.80 -17.70 -22.35
C ASP A 284 24.81 -17.36 -20.85
N LEU A 285 23.71 -17.62 -20.15
CA LEU A 285 23.56 -17.47 -18.70
C LEU A 285 23.85 -18.76 -17.92
N GLY A 286 24.29 -19.83 -18.59
CA GLY A 286 24.48 -21.14 -17.97
C GLY A 286 23.18 -21.90 -17.70
N ILE A 287 22.08 -21.54 -18.36
CA ILE A 287 20.80 -22.25 -18.25
C ILE A 287 20.67 -23.19 -19.44
N THR A 288 20.62 -24.49 -19.17
CA THR A 288 20.59 -25.53 -20.21
C THR A 288 19.24 -26.23 -20.27
N VAL A 289 18.92 -26.78 -21.43
CA VAL A 289 17.72 -27.60 -21.64
C VAL A 289 18.11 -29.06 -21.50
N THR A 290 17.47 -29.78 -20.58
CA THR A 290 17.71 -31.20 -20.33
C THR A 290 16.80 -32.09 -21.19
N THR A 291 17.01 -33.41 -21.10
CA THR A 291 16.14 -34.39 -21.75
C THR A 291 14.70 -34.25 -21.24
N GLY A 292 13.76 -34.00 -22.15
CA GLY A 292 12.35 -33.73 -21.80
C GLY A 292 12.01 -32.24 -21.76
N GLY A 293 12.98 -31.35 -22.00
CA GLY A 293 12.73 -29.91 -22.18
C GLY A 293 12.78 -29.08 -20.90
N GLN A 294 13.13 -29.66 -19.75
CA GLN A 294 13.28 -28.92 -18.49
C GLN A 294 14.53 -28.02 -18.54
N LEU A 295 14.50 -26.95 -17.77
CA LEU A 295 15.63 -26.03 -17.61
C LEU A 295 16.44 -26.40 -16.35
N GLU A 296 17.76 -26.34 -16.47
CA GLU A 296 18.71 -26.53 -15.38
C GLU A 296 19.65 -25.33 -15.30
N ILE A 297 20.00 -24.88 -14.09
CA ILE A 297 20.86 -23.71 -13.86
C ILE A 297 22.24 -24.16 -13.41
N ASP A 298 23.28 -23.77 -14.17
CA ASP A 298 24.65 -23.71 -13.67
C ASP A 298 24.85 -22.42 -12.88
N SER A 299 24.75 -22.52 -11.56
CA SER A 299 24.84 -21.35 -10.66
C SER A 299 26.18 -20.63 -10.75
N THR A 300 27.26 -21.33 -11.10
CA THR A 300 28.58 -20.72 -11.25
C THR A 300 28.60 -19.83 -12.49
N LYS A 301 28.18 -20.37 -13.64
CA LYS A 301 28.11 -19.60 -14.89
C LYS A 301 27.14 -18.43 -14.82
N LEU A 302 26.00 -18.59 -14.14
CA LEU A 302 25.06 -17.50 -13.94
C LEU A 302 25.69 -16.36 -13.13
N ASN A 303 26.38 -16.67 -12.04
CA ASN A 303 27.06 -15.67 -11.21
C ASN A 303 28.23 -15.00 -11.96
N ASP A 304 28.97 -15.75 -12.77
CA ASP A 304 30.03 -15.21 -13.63
C ASP A 304 29.45 -14.23 -14.66
N ALA A 305 28.35 -14.57 -15.32
CA ALA A 305 27.67 -13.69 -16.28
C ALA A 305 27.13 -12.42 -15.61
N LEU A 306 26.54 -12.52 -14.42
CA LEU A 306 26.05 -11.38 -13.63
C LEU A 306 27.18 -10.45 -13.16
N THR A 307 28.38 -10.99 -12.96
CA THR A 307 29.55 -10.20 -12.54
C THR A 307 30.23 -9.54 -13.75
N ALA A 308 30.38 -10.28 -14.85
CA ALA A 308 31.09 -9.82 -16.03
C ALA A 308 30.25 -8.87 -16.91
N SER A 309 28.94 -9.06 -17.00
CA SER A 309 28.08 -8.30 -17.92
C SER A 309 26.64 -8.11 -17.39
N PRO A 310 26.46 -7.45 -16.22
CA PRO A 310 25.15 -7.31 -15.58
C PRO A 310 24.12 -6.60 -16.46
N ASP A 311 24.53 -5.58 -17.21
CA ASP A 311 23.60 -4.82 -18.06
C ASP A 311 23.12 -5.65 -19.27
N SER A 312 23.97 -6.54 -19.80
CA SER A 312 23.58 -7.50 -20.85
C SER A 312 22.55 -8.51 -20.33
N VAL A 313 22.69 -8.98 -19.08
CA VAL A 313 21.69 -9.86 -18.45
C VAL A 313 20.36 -9.12 -18.31
N VAL A 314 20.37 -7.90 -17.79
CA VAL A 314 19.15 -7.08 -17.66
C VAL A 314 18.51 -6.85 -19.03
N ALA A 315 19.30 -6.48 -20.05
CA ALA A 315 18.81 -6.28 -21.41
C ALA A 315 18.17 -7.57 -21.98
N PHE A 316 18.79 -8.73 -21.79
CA PHE A 316 18.25 -10.01 -22.26
C PHE A 316 16.82 -10.26 -21.78
N PHE A 317 16.53 -9.98 -20.51
CA PHE A 317 15.19 -10.18 -19.94
C PHE A 317 14.22 -9.02 -20.22
N THR A 318 14.71 -7.78 -20.22
CA THR A 318 13.85 -6.58 -20.09
C THR A 318 13.79 -5.69 -21.33
N THR A 319 14.58 -5.96 -22.38
CA THR A 319 14.53 -5.19 -23.64
C THR A 319 13.10 -5.06 -24.12
N ASP A 320 12.67 -3.85 -24.50
CA ASP A 320 11.30 -3.63 -24.93
C ASP A 320 10.97 -4.52 -26.14
N LYS A 321 9.79 -5.16 -26.09
CA LYS A 321 9.26 -6.14 -27.06
C LYS A 321 10.06 -7.43 -27.25
N THR A 322 11.39 -7.42 -27.19
CA THR A 322 12.23 -8.60 -27.49
C THR A 322 12.81 -9.26 -26.25
N GLY A 323 12.70 -8.66 -25.07
CA GLY A 323 13.14 -9.24 -23.82
C GLY A 323 12.45 -10.57 -23.53
N LEU A 324 13.17 -11.55 -22.98
CA LEU A 324 12.58 -12.85 -22.64
C LEU A 324 11.37 -12.70 -21.71
N GLY A 325 11.44 -11.77 -20.74
CA GLY A 325 10.31 -11.45 -19.86
C GLY A 325 9.08 -10.94 -20.62
N LYS A 326 9.28 -10.14 -21.68
CA LYS A 326 8.20 -9.66 -22.54
C LYS A 326 7.59 -10.75 -23.41
N GLN A 327 8.41 -11.67 -23.91
CA GLN A 327 7.94 -12.85 -24.63
C GLN A 327 7.12 -13.78 -23.73
N LEU A 328 7.56 -13.97 -22.48
CA LEU A 328 6.83 -14.72 -21.47
C LEU A 328 5.50 -14.06 -21.08
N GLU A 329 5.50 -12.74 -20.90
CA GLU A 329 4.28 -11.96 -20.62
C GLU A 329 3.26 -12.11 -21.76
N ALA A 330 3.70 -11.93 -23.00
CA ALA A 330 2.87 -12.09 -24.19
C ALA A 330 2.32 -13.51 -24.34
N LEU A 331 3.17 -14.53 -24.14
CA LEU A 331 2.75 -15.92 -24.17
C LEU A 331 1.71 -16.20 -23.09
N THR A 332 1.99 -15.83 -21.84
CA THR A 332 1.09 -16.04 -20.70
C THR A 332 -0.26 -15.41 -20.99
N LYS A 333 -0.29 -14.15 -21.44
CA LYS A 333 -1.54 -13.47 -21.82
C LYS A 333 -2.29 -14.21 -22.93
N SER A 334 -1.60 -14.61 -24.00
CA SER A 334 -2.24 -15.34 -25.11
C SER A 334 -2.85 -16.68 -24.70
N LEU A 335 -2.34 -17.29 -23.63
CA LEU A 335 -2.84 -18.55 -23.09
C LEU A 335 -3.98 -18.33 -22.08
N THR A 336 -3.82 -17.38 -21.15
CA THR A 336 -4.62 -17.28 -19.93
C THR A 336 -5.56 -16.08 -19.87
N ASP A 337 -5.60 -15.22 -20.89
CA ASP A 337 -6.53 -14.10 -20.90
C ASP A 337 -7.98 -14.57 -20.68
N SER A 338 -8.69 -13.89 -19.78
CA SER A 338 -10.04 -14.24 -19.33
C SER A 338 -11.11 -14.13 -20.42
N ILE A 339 -10.84 -13.40 -21.50
CA ILE A 339 -11.80 -13.18 -22.58
C ILE A 339 -11.47 -14.12 -23.75
N ASP A 340 -10.27 -13.96 -24.31
CA ASP A 340 -9.83 -14.51 -25.59
C ASP A 340 -8.56 -15.37 -25.51
N GLY A 341 -8.08 -15.67 -24.29
CA GLY A 341 -6.98 -16.61 -24.08
C GLY A 341 -7.29 -17.99 -24.66
N SER A 342 -6.29 -18.65 -25.25
CA SER A 342 -6.51 -19.94 -25.92
C SER A 342 -7.00 -21.06 -24.98
N LEU A 343 -6.61 -21.05 -23.71
CA LEU A 343 -7.14 -22.00 -22.73
C LEU A 343 -8.57 -21.65 -22.34
N THR A 344 -8.86 -20.37 -22.13
CA THR A 344 -10.22 -19.88 -21.84
C THR A 344 -11.20 -20.26 -22.95
N THR A 345 -10.82 -20.04 -24.21
CA THR A 345 -11.65 -20.39 -25.36
C THR A 345 -11.86 -21.90 -25.49
N THR A 346 -10.83 -22.70 -25.20
CA THR A 346 -10.93 -24.17 -25.17
C THR A 346 -11.89 -24.63 -24.07
N THR A 347 -11.78 -24.08 -22.86
CA THR A 347 -12.69 -24.38 -21.73
C THR A 347 -14.15 -24.03 -22.08
N LYS A 348 -14.41 -22.82 -22.61
CA LYS A 348 -15.77 -22.41 -23.04
C LYS A 348 -16.34 -23.36 -24.11
N SER A 349 -15.52 -23.82 -25.05
CA SER A 349 -15.93 -24.78 -26.08
C SER A 349 -16.31 -26.14 -25.49
N LEU A 350 -15.52 -26.64 -24.54
CA LEU A 350 -15.80 -27.89 -23.83
C LEU A 350 -17.08 -27.77 -22.98
N GLU A 351 -17.29 -26.66 -22.28
CA GLU A 351 -18.52 -26.38 -21.51
C GLU A 351 -19.76 -26.31 -22.40
N SER A 352 -19.66 -25.67 -23.56
CA SER A 352 -20.74 -25.62 -24.55
C SER A 352 -21.07 -27.02 -25.10
N THR A 353 -20.04 -27.83 -25.35
CA THR A 353 -20.20 -29.23 -25.77
C THR A 353 -20.90 -30.04 -24.69
N ALA A 354 -20.46 -29.91 -23.43
CA ALA A 354 -21.09 -30.58 -22.30
C ALA A 354 -22.57 -30.18 -22.15
N THR A 355 -22.88 -28.89 -22.23
CA THR A 355 -24.25 -28.37 -22.17
C THR A 355 -25.13 -28.95 -23.28
N THR A 356 -24.60 -29.01 -24.50
CA THR A 356 -25.31 -29.59 -25.65
C THR A 356 -25.61 -31.07 -25.44
N LEU A 357 -24.61 -31.84 -24.97
CA LEU A 357 -24.76 -33.27 -24.69
C LEU A 357 -25.75 -33.52 -23.55
N THR A 358 -25.69 -32.77 -22.46
CA THR A 358 -26.67 -32.86 -21.37
C THR A 358 -28.09 -32.58 -21.87
N GLY A 359 -28.26 -31.58 -22.73
CA GLY A 359 -29.56 -31.31 -23.38
C GLY A 359 -30.04 -32.46 -24.28
N GLN A 360 -29.13 -33.13 -25.01
CA GLN A 360 -29.47 -34.29 -25.82
C GLN A 360 -29.91 -35.48 -24.95
N ILE A 361 -29.18 -35.75 -23.86
CA ILE A 361 -29.50 -36.81 -22.90
C ILE A 361 -30.91 -36.58 -22.33
N GLY A 362 -31.23 -35.39 -21.85
CA GLY A 362 -32.55 -35.08 -21.30
C GLY A 362 -33.70 -35.28 -22.30
N ARG A 363 -33.48 -34.97 -23.59
CA ARG A 363 -34.46 -35.26 -24.66
C ARG A 363 -34.64 -36.75 -24.90
N ILE A 364 -33.57 -37.54 -24.81
CA ILE A 364 -33.64 -39.00 -24.93
C ILE A 364 -34.39 -39.59 -23.73
N ASP A 365 -34.07 -39.16 -22.52
CA ASP A 365 -34.72 -39.62 -21.28
C ASP A 365 -36.23 -39.36 -21.31
N THR A 366 -36.63 -38.17 -21.73
CA THR A 366 -38.06 -37.81 -21.90
C THR A 366 -38.75 -38.77 -22.87
N ARG A 367 -38.10 -39.09 -23.99
CA ARG A 367 -38.64 -40.00 -25.02
C ARG A 367 -38.75 -41.44 -24.53
N LEU A 368 -37.73 -41.92 -23.80
CA LEU A 368 -37.75 -43.24 -23.18
C LEU A 368 -38.84 -43.34 -22.11
N GLY A 369 -39.04 -42.28 -21.33
CA GLY A 369 -40.13 -42.16 -20.35
C GLY A 369 -41.51 -42.28 -21.00
N LEU A 370 -41.78 -41.53 -22.06
CA LEU A 370 -43.04 -41.60 -22.82
C LEU A 370 -43.26 -42.98 -23.46
N ARG A 371 -42.19 -43.58 -24.01
CA ARG A 371 -42.26 -44.94 -24.57
C ARG A 371 -42.62 -45.97 -23.49
N ARG A 372 -42.00 -45.87 -22.31
CA ARG A 372 -42.33 -46.72 -21.16
C ARG A 372 -43.80 -46.58 -20.76
N GLN A 373 -44.29 -45.36 -20.59
CA GLN A 373 -45.71 -45.10 -20.26
C GLN A 373 -46.66 -45.69 -21.30
N ARG A 374 -46.36 -45.51 -22.59
CA ARG A 374 -47.17 -46.09 -23.68
C ARG A 374 -47.20 -47.61 -23.61
N LEU A 375 -46.05 -48.25 -23.41
CA LEU A 375 -45.97 -49.70 -23.29
C LEU A 375 -46.71 -50.21 -22.04
N THR A 376 -46.61 -49.52 -20.90
CA THR A 376 -47.39 -49.85 -19.70
C THR A 376 -48.90 -49.78 -19.97
N LEU A 377 -49.38 -48.72 -20.62
CA LEU A 377 -50.80 -48.59 -21.00
C LEU A 377 -51.26 -49.69 -21.96
N GLN A 378 -50.43 -50.04 -22.95
CA GLN A 378 -50.73 -51.15 -23.87
C GLN A 378 -50.81 -52.47 -23.12
N PHE A 379 -49.90 -52.73 -22.19
CA PHE A 379 -49.89 -53.95 -21.39
C PHE A 379 -51.14 -54.06 -20.49
N SER A 380 -51.50 -53.00 -19.75
CA SER A 380 -52.73 -52.99 -18.94
C SER A 380 -54.00 -53.17 -19.78
N LYS A 381 -54.04 -52.63 -21.02
CA LYS A 381 -55.15 -52.88 -21.96
C LYS A 381 -55.18 -54.34 -22.43
N LEU A 382 -54.03 -54.92 -22.72
CA LEU A 382 -53.93 -56.34 -23.08
C LEU A 382 -54.41 -57.24 -21.95
N GLU A 383 -54.05 -56.95 -20.69
CA GLU A 383 -54.57 -57.67 -19.51
C GLU A 383 -56.10 -57.56 -19.41
N THR A 384 -56.66 -56.37 -19.65
CA THR A 384 -58.11 -56.17 -19.63
C THR A 384 -58.80 -56.98 -20.72
N ILE A 385 -58.25 -57.00 -21.93
CA ILE A 385 -58.76 -57.79 -23.06
C ILE A 385 -58.65 -59.28 -22.75
N LEU A 386 -57.53 -59.75 -22.20
CA LEU A 386 -57.34 -61.14 -21.79
C LEU A 386 -58.34 -61.56 -20.72
N ASN A 387 -58.56 -60.74 -19.69
CA ASN A 387 -59.58 -60.99 -18.67
C ASN A 387 -60.99 -61.07 -19.28
N THR A 388 -61.29 -60.19 -20.25
CA THR A 388 -62.57 -60.21 -20.97
C THR A 388 -62.71 -61.49 -21.80
N LEU A 389 -61.69 -61.87 -22.57
CA LEU A 389 -61.66 -63.10 -23.36
C LEU A 389 -61.78 -64.35 -22.47
N GLN A 390 -61.12 -64.36 -21.31
CA GLN A 390 -61.21 -65.45 -20.35
C GLN A 390 -62.62 -65.53 -19.75
N SER A 391 -63.25 -64.40 -19.41
CA SER A 391 -64.65 -64.36 -18.96
C SER A 391 -65.63 -64.84 -20.04
N GLN A 392 -65.39 -64.48 -21.30
CA GLN A 392 -66.18 -64.96 -22.45
C GLN A 392 -65.98 -66.46 -22.69
N GLY A 393 -64.74 -66.96 -22.58
CA GLY A 393 -64.42 -68.39 -22.67
C GLY A 393 -65.11 -69.20 -21.56
N ASN A 394 -65.12 -68.69 -20.34
CA ASN A 394 -65.86 -69.29 -19.23
C ASN A 394 -67.38 -69.29 -19.50
N ALA A 395 -67.95 -68.18 -19.98
CA ALA A 395 -69.37 -68.10 -20.33
C ALA A 395 -69.77 -69.08 -21.45
N LEU A 396 -68.93 -69.22 -22.49
CA LEU A 396 -69.13 -70.19 -23.58
C LEU A 396 -69.03 -71.63 -23.07
N THR A 397 -68.12 -71.90 -22.14
CA THR A 397 -67.98 -73.21 -21.50
C THR A 397 -69.25 -73.55 -20.70
N SER A 398 -69.72 -72.64 -19.85
CA SER A 398 -70.98 -72.81 -19.11
C SER A 398 -72.20 -72.97 -20.02
N PHE A 399 -72.26 -72.24 -21.13
CA PHE A 399 -73.32 -72.40 -22.14
C PHE A 399 -73.30 -73.79 -22.78
N THR A 400 -72.10 -74.29 -23.10
CA THR A 400 -71.91 -75.63 -23.70
C THR A 400 -72.25 -76.74 -22.70
N GLU A 401 -71.91 -76.59 -21.43
CA GLU A 401 -72.29 -77.50 -20.35
C GLU A 401 -73.81 -77.53 -20.14
N GLN A 402 -74.49 -76.37 -20.14
CA GLN A 402 -75.95 -76.31 -20.11
C GLN A 402 -76.59 -77.00 -21.32
N LEU A 403 -76.02 -76.86 -22.51
CA LEU A 403 -76.48 -77.53 -23.72
C LEU A 403 -76.30 -79.06 -23.64
N LYS A 404 -75.16 -79.53 -23.09
CA LYS A 404 -74.91 -80.96 -22.85
C LYS A 404 -75.85 -81.56 -21.81
N ASN A 405 -76.20 -80.81 -20.77
CA ASN A 405 -77.15 -81.25 -19.74
C ASN A 405 -78.64 -81.14 -20.17
N SER A 406 -78.92 -80.61 -21.37
CA SER A 406 -80.28 -80.51 -21.94
C SER A 406 -80.63 -81.63 -22.92
N LYS A 407 -79.74 -82.61 -23.08
CA LYS A 407 -80.00 -83.90 -23.75
C LYS A 407 -79.96 -85.01 -22.71
#